data_AF-A0A9E0USS8-F1
#
_entry.id   AF-A0A9E0USS8-F1
#
_cell.length_a   1.000
_cell.length_b   1.000
_cell.length_c   1.000
_cell.angle_alpha   90.00
_cell.angle_beta   90.00
_cell.angle_gamma   90.00
#
_symmetry.space_group_name_H-M   'P 1'
#
loop_
_entity.id
_entity.type
_entity.pdbx_description
1 polymer ?
#
loop_
_entity_poly.entity_id
_entity_poly.type
_entity_poly.pdbx_seq_one_letter_code
_entity_poly.pdbx_strand_id
1 'polypeptide(L)'
;MKKTNLIEILSTFTSKELKEFGDFIDSPYFNKSNNVNLLFSYLKKLHPDFPKESIEKEIVFKKVFNKDEYNDGFMRLQIHTLNKLAEDFISISKFRQNNFLKDRFLLEYYVLDKKSPKLFERKFNSVKEKNSRIEIKDADYFLNEYEVEILYGKYKFLIDDNILNVTDLPKEEYFKKIEYLKANFFITILNQYRFLLNTKSLLNVSYEDDFREVVIEYLNSHPDYMNIPVLKLHYLELMLLLKDDEKYYFELKSHLTDYFTSFSWGEKFSTMCILENFCLSMLYKDKMEYHEEKHALHKFIIEHKLFSKYEGGKITDTDFQNITSTGIRLGKLEWVEKFIAEYKDYLEDKDKENVMNLCYTKLSMHNKNFDKALEYLNRITDIDDVNYKVSKKCITLEIYIEKGLFVEALTFIDNFKHFVANDNLMTETDKDRMSKYIKFTNDLIKIVTKKDPAEIHFFKKELDETNNVYNKRWLLKKAEELITDKKKSYA
;
A
#
# COMPACT_ATOMS: atom_id res chain seq x y z
N MET A 1 30.72 3.69 19.73
CA MET A 1 30.37 3.11 18.42
C MET A 1 28.88 3.25 18.06
N LYS A 2 28.04 3.89 18.89
CA LYS A 2 26.56 3.88 18.71
C LYS A 2 26.02 4.41 17.37
N LYS A 3 26.73 5.32 16.70
CA LYS A 3 26.31 5.92 15.41
C LYS A 3 27.11 5.39 14.22
N THR A 4 27.70 4.21 14.34
CA THR A 4 28.40 3.57 13.20
C THR A 4 27.44 2.64 12.47
N ASN A 5 27.53 2.61 11.14
CA ASN A 5 26.76 1.67 10.28
C ASN A 5 26.81 0.23 10.80
N LEU A 6 27.95 -0.20 11.38
CA LEU A 6 28.09 -1.54 11.93
C LEU A 6 27.04 -1.87 13.01
N ILE A 7 26.82 -0.97 13.96
CA ILE A 7 25.87 -1.21 15.06
C ILE A 7 24.43 -1.16 14.54
N GLU A 8 24.15 -0.26 13.61
CA GLU A 8 22.86 -0.18 12.92
C GLU A 8 22.57 -1.49 12.19
N ILE A 9 23.50 -1.98 11.36
CA ILE A 9 23.38 -3.26 10.66
C ILE A 9 23.15 -4.40 11.66
N LEU A 10 24.02 -4.56 12.66
CA LEU A 10 23.92 -5.66 13.62
C LEU A 10 22.61 -5.63 14.40
N SER A 11 22.05 -4.45 14.69
CA SER A 11 20.76 -4.32 15.37
C SER A 11 19.58 -4.84 14.53
N THR A 12 19.71 -4.87 13.20
CA THR A 12 18.67 -5.41 12.32
C THR A 12 18.67 -6.93 12.25
N PHE A 13 19.76 -7.59 12.65
CA PHE A 13 19.87 -9.04 12.53
C PHE A 13 18.97 -9.76 13.53
N THR A 14 18.27 -10.78 13.07
CA THR A 14 17.67 -11.77 13.96
C THR A 14 18.73 -12.57 14.70
N SER A 15 18.36 -13.25 15.80
CA SER A 15 19.28 -14.14 16.51
C SER A 15 19.86 -15.24 15.61
N LYS A 16 19.09 -15.67 14.60
CA LYS A 16 19.54 -16.63 13.58
C LYS A 16 20.60 -16.02 12.65
N GLU A 17 20.31 -14.85 12.07
CA GLU A 17 21.26 -14.16 11.17
C GLU A 17 22.54 -13.78 11.89
N LEU A 18 22.47 -13.33 13.15
CA LEU A 18 23.64 -13.03 13.95
C LEU A 18 24.50 -14.27 14.22
N LYS A 19 23.89 -15.45 14.36
CA LYS A 19 24.61 -16.72 14.49
C LYS A 19 25.31 -17.08 13.18
N GLU A 20 24.58 -17.07 12.06
CA GLU A 20 25.12 -17.36 10.73
C GLU A 20 26.22 -16.37 10.32
N PHE A 21 26.12 -15.11 10.75
CA PHE A 21 27.18 -14.12 10.56
C PHE A 21 28.44 -14.46 11.35
N GLY A 22 28.30 -15.06 12.53
CA GLY A 22 29.44 -15.61 13.27
C GLY A 22 30.15 -16.71 12.49
N ASP A 23 29.39 -17.69 11.97
CA ASP A 23 29.94 -18.77 11.14
C ASP A 23 30.63 -18.21 9.88
N PHE A 24 30.12 -17.11 9.33
CA PHE A 24 30.72 -16.40 8.20
C PHE A 24 32.06 -15.72 8.57
N ILE A 25 32.14 -15.05 9.72
CA ILE A 25 33.37 -14.41 10.23
C ILE A 25 34.44 -15.44 10.59
N ASP A 26 34.03 -16.58 11.14
CA ASP A 26 34.96 -17.66 11.53
C ASP A 26 35.49 -18.43 10.31
N SER A 27 34.89 -18.24 9.13
CA SER A 27 35.36 -18.86 7.90
C SER A 27 36.65 -18.22 7.36
N PRO A 28 37.73 -19.01 7.18
CA PRO A 28 39.02 -18.50 6.66
C PRO A 28 38.95 -18.02 5.21
N TYR A 29 37.86 -18.34 4.51
CA TYR A 29 37.59 -17.85 3.17
C TYR A 29 37.22 -16.36 3.16
N PHE A 30 36.48 -15.89 4.17
CA PHE A 30 36.00 -14.51 4.25
C PHE A 30 36.85 -13.64 5.19
N ASN A 31 37.39 -14.21 6.26
CA ASN A 31 38.13 -13.46 7.25
C ASN A 31 39.30 -14.27 7.82
N LYS A 32 40.44 -13.59 8.00
CA LYS A 32 41.66 -14.15 8.60
C LYS A 32 42.11 -13.39 9.85
N SER A 33 41.38 -12.35 10.26
CA SER A 33 41.76 -11.48 11.37
C SER A 33 41.15 -11.93 12.69
N ASN A 34 41.96 -12.52 13.57
CA ASN A 34 41.52 -12.87 14.93
C ASN A 34 40.97 -11.67 15.71
N ASN A 35 41.50 -10.47 15.48
CA ASN A 35 41.01 -9.25 16.13
C ASN A 35 39.56 -8.92 15.77
N VAL A 36 39.16 -9.22 14.53
CA VAL A 36 37.78 -9.03 14.09
C VAL A 36 36.85 -10.05 14.73
N ASN A 37 37.29 -11.31 14.88
CA ASN A 37 36.52 -12.34 15.60
C ASN A 37 36.31 -11.96 17.07
N LEU A 38 37.35 -11.41 17.73
CA LEU A 38 37.26 -10.93 19.11
C LEU A 38 36.28 -9.76 19.23
N LEU A 39 36.37 -8.78 18.32
CA LEU A 39 35.45 -7.65 18.29
C LEU A 39 34.00 -8.10 18.10
N PHE A 40 33.75 -8.98 17.13
CA PHE A 40 32.42 -9.53 16.90
C PHE A 40 31.91 -10.33 18.09
N SER A 41 32.74 -11.20 18.68
CA SER A 41 32.37 -12.01 19.85
C SER A 41 31.95 -11.16 21.05
N TYR A 42 32.56 -9.99 21.22
CA TYR A 42 32.14 -9.02 22.23
C TYR A 42 30.80 -8.37 21.87
N LEU A 43 30.65 -7.85 20.66
CA LEU A 43 29.42 -7.19 20.21
C LEU A 43 28.22 -8.13 20.18
N LYS A 44 28.41 -9.40 19.79
CA LYS A 44 27.37 -10.44 19.76
C LYS A 44 26.67 -10.61 21.12
N LYS A 45 27.40 -10.44 22.22
CA LYS A 45 26.84 -10.55 23.60
C LYS A 45 25.95 -9.37 23.98
N LEU A 46 26.05 -8.26 23.24
CA LEU A 46 25.31 -7.02 23.50
C LEU A 46 24.12 -6.85 22.55
N HIS A 47 23.89 -7.79 21.62
CA HIS A 47 22.76 -7.77 20.71
C HIS A 47 21.45 -8.10 21.44
N PRO A 48 20.33 -7.43 21.11
CA PRO A 48 20.17 -6.37 20.10
C PRO A 48 20.38 -4.95 20.64
N ASP A 49 20.56 -4.78 21.96
CA ASP A 49 20.39 -3.48 22.62
C ASP A 49 21.58 -2.53 22.49
N PHE A 50 22.80 -3.08 22.35
CA PHE A 50 24.07 -2.36 22.24
C PHE A 50 24.17 -1.12 23.16
N PRO A 51 24.18 -1.30 24.51
CA PRO A 51 24.16 -0.19 25.46
C PRO A 51 25.33 0.77 25.23
N LYS A 52 25.05 2.09 25.19
CA LYS A 52 26.03 3.13 24.79
C LYS A 52 27.36 2.98 25.54
N GLU A 53 27.29 2.81 26.85
CA GLU A 53 28.43 2.68 27.77
C GLU A 53 29.25 1.39 27.53
N SER A 54 28.64 0.37 26.92
CA SER A 54 29.31 -0.90 26.62
C SER A 54 29.98 -0.91 25.24
N ILE A 55 29.67 0.06 24.37
CA ILE A 55 30.16 0.12 22.98
C ILE A 55 30.99 1.38 22.70
N GLU A 56 31.45 2.12 23.71
CA GLU A 56 32.42 3.19 23.53
C GLU A 56 33.77 2.61 23.08
N LYS A 57 34.44 3.24 22.11
CA LYS A 57 35.56 2.60 21.41
C LYS A 57 36.70 2.27 22.37
N GLU A 58 36.97 3.16 23.32
CA GLU A 58 37.98 3.06 24.36
C GLU A 58 37.69 1.88 25.29
N ILE A 59 36.42 1.70 25.67
CA ILE A 59 35.95 0.61 26.51
C ILE A 59 36.08 -0.73 25.78
N VAL A 60 35.61 -0.79 24.53
CA VAL A 60 35.72 -1.98 23.68
C VAL A 60 37.21 -2.32 23.47
N PHE A 61 38.05 -1.32 23.19
CA PHE A 61 39.47 -1.54 22.94
C PHE A 61 40.15 -2.22 24.13
N LYS A 62 39.93 -1.68 25.34
CA LYS A 62 40.49 -2.24 26.57
C LYS A 62 39.96 -3.63 26.88
N LYS A 63 38.62 -3.83 26.78
CA LYS A 63 37.98 -5.12 27.11
C LYS A 63 38.27 -6.23 26.11
N VAL A 64 38.43 -5.91 24.83
CA VAL A 64 38.54 -6.91 23.74
C VAL A 64 39.99 -7.21 23.39
N PHE A 65 40.85 -6.18 23.31
CA PHE A 65 42.21 -6.34 22.81
C PHE A 65 43.27 -6.35 23.93
N ASN A 66 42.89 -6.07 25.18
CA ASN A 66 43.77 -6.08 26.36
C ASN A 66 45.08 -5.30 26.14
N LYS A 67 44.97 -4.10 25.56
CA LYS A 67 46.09 -3.17 25.31
C LYS A 67 45.95 -1.93 26.18
N ASP A 68 47.07 -1.44 26.72
CA ASP A 68 47.09 -0.37 27.73
C ASP A 68 46.84 1.03 27.14
N GLU A 69 47.36 1.33 25.95
CA GLU A 69 47.18 2.63 25.30
C GLU A 69 46.16 2.55 24.15
N TYR A 70 45.13 3.39 24.22
CA TYR A 70 44.08 3.46 23.23
C TYR A 70 44.60 3.89 21.86
N ASN A 71 44.31 3.11 20.82
CA ASN A 71 44.66 3.44 19.43
C ASN A 71 43.41 3.55 18.56
N ASP A 72 42.99 4.78 18.26
CA ASP A 72 41.80 5.04 17.44
C ASP A 72 41.95 4.53 16.00
N GLY A 73 43.16 4.58 15.41
CA GLY A 73 43.43 4.07 14.07
C GLY A 73 43.21 2.55 13.98
N PHE A 74 43.73 1.80 14.96
CA PHE A 74 43.50 0.37 15.08
C PHE A 74 42.02 0.05 15.26
N MET A 75 41.31 0.77 16.14
CA MET A 75 39.88 0.57 16.35
C MET A 75 39.06 0.85 15.09
N ARG A 76 39.32 1.96 14.39
CA ARG A 76 38.65 2.27 13.13
C ARG A 76 38.87 1.17 12.10
N LEU A 77 40.07 0.61 12.01
CA LEU A 77 40.36 -0.49 11.10
C LEU A 77 39.52 -1.73 11.44
N GLN A 78 39.49 -2.17 12.71
CA GLN A 78 38.71 -3.35 13.10
C GLN A 78 37.20 -3.15 12.87
N ILE A 79 36.68 -1.97 13.19
CA ILE A 79 35.28 -1.62 12.97
C ILE A 79 34.96 -1.61 11.47
N HIS A 80 35.82 -1.00 10.65
CA HIS A 80 35.63 -0.94 9.20
C HIS A 80 35.66 -2.35 8.59
N THR A 81 36.62 -3.19 8.97
CA THR A 81 36.69 -4.58 8.48
C THR A 81 35.46 -5.39 8.88
N LEU A 82 35.02 -5.28 10.14
CA LEU A 82 33.81 -5.97 10.60
C LEU A 82 32.55 -5.47 9.90
N ASN A 83 32.44 -4.16 9.65
CA ASN A 83 31.33 -3.58 8.88
C ASN A 83 31.26 -4.14 7.46
N LYS A 84 32.41 -4.19 6.76
CA LYS A 84 32.49 -4.76 5.42
C LYS A 84 32.07 -6.23 5.41
N LEU A 85 32.52 -7.02 6.39
CA LEU A 85 32.10 -8.42 6.51
C LEU A 85 30.58 -8.55 6.74
N ALA A 86 29.96 -7.64 7.48
CA ALA A 86 28.52 -7.63 7.67
C ALA A 86 27.77 -7.34 6.36
N GLU A 87 28.23 -6.36 5.58
CA GLU A 87 27.68 -6.05 4.25
C GLU A 87 27.86 -7.21 3.26
N ASP A 88 29.04 -7.84 3.24
CA ASP A 88 29.32 -9.03 2.43
C ASP A 88 28.43 -10.21 2.83
N PHE A 89 28.25 -10.44 4.14
CA PHE A 89 27.37 -11.49 4.66
C PHE A 89 25.92 -11.27 4.22
N ILE A 90 25.40 -10.06 4.35
CA ILE A 90 24.03 -9.73 3.91
C ILE A 90 23.88 -10.01 2.42
N SER A 91 24.82 -9.53 1.62
CA SER A 91 24.81 -9.69 0.15
C SER A 91 24.85 -11.17 -0.25
N ILE A 92 25.74 -11.95 0.38
CA ILE A 92 25.88 -13.40 0.12
C ILE A 92 24.65 -14.16 0.62
N SER A 93 24.08 -13.78 1.77
CA SER A 93 22.87 -14.39 2.31
C SER A 93 21.68 -14.16 1.37
N LYS A 94 21.49 -12.94 0.87
CA LYS A 94 20.47 -12.61 -0.12
C LYS A 94 20.69 -13.32 -1.45
N PHE A 95 21.92 -13.36 -1.96
CA PHE A 95 22.27 -14.16 -3.13
C PHE A 95 21.98 -15.65 -2.91
N ARG A 96 22.24 -16.16 -1.70
CA ARG A 96 21.95 -17.56 -1.35
C ARG A 96 20.45 -17.87 -1.33
N GLN A 97 19.60 -16.89 -1.08
CA GLN A 97 18.15 -17.04 -1.14
C GLN A 97 17.63 -16.95 -2.58
N ASN A 98 18.35 -16.28 -3.47
CA ASN A 98 17.98 -16.12 -4.88
C ASN A 98 18.44 -17.32 -5.73
N ASN A 99 17.55 -18.31 -5.90
CA ASN A 99 17.83 -19.51 -6.70
C ASN A 99 18.06 -19.19 -8.19
N PHE A 100 17.42 -18.14 -8.72
CA PHE A 100 17.60 -17.75 -10.11
C PHE A 100 19.03 -17.30 -10.38
N LEU A 101 19.56 -16.35 -9.60
CA LEU A 101 20.91 -15.81 -9.80
C LEU A 101 21.98 -16.89 -9.65
N LYS A 102 21.80 -17.82 -8.70
CA LYS A 102 22.69 -18.99 -8.57
C LYS A 102 22.70 -19.83 -9.83
N ASP A 103 21.51 -20.14 -10.34
CA ASP A 103 21.35 -21.00 -11.49
C ASP A 103 21.91 -20.34 -12.75
N ARG A 104 21.68 -19.02 -12.92
CA ARG A 104 22.24 -18.20 -13.98
C ARG A 104 23.76 -18.16 -13.95
N PHE A 105 24.38 -17.83 -12.81
CA PHE A 105 25.84 -17.78 -12.72
C PHE A 105 26.50 -19.15 -12.96
N LEU A 106 25.84 -20.24 -12.57
CA LEU A 106 26.35 -21.57 -12.85
C LEU A 106 26.26 -21.91 -14.36
N LEU A 107 25.17 -21.53 -15.03
CA LEU A 107 25.05 -21.65 -16.49
C LEU A 107 26.11 -20.81 -17.21
N GLU A 108 26.31 -19.57 -16.77
CA GLU A 108 27.31 -18.65 -17.31
C GLU A 108 28.72 -19.23 -17.19
N TYR A 109 29.08 -19.72 -16.00
CA TYR A 109 30.34 -20.41 -15.76
C TYR A 109 30.54 -21.63 -16.67
N TYR A 110 29.51 -22.45 -16.87
CA TYR A 110 29.61 -23.63 -17.71
C TYR A 110 29.77 -23.32 -19.20
N VAL A 111 29.17 -22.24 -19.70
CA VAL A 111 29.25 -21.88 -21.12
C VAL A 111 30.45 -21.00 -21.44
N LEU A 112 30.82 -20.05 -20.57
CA LEU A 112 31.90 -19.08 -20.82
C LEU A 112 33.26 -19.58 -20.34
N ASP A 113 33.35 -20.00 -19.08
CA ASP A 113 34.64 -20.25 -18.42
C ASP A 113 35.09 -21.68 -18.60
N LYS A 114 34.17 -22.63 -18.41
CA LYS A 114 34.47 -24.07 -18.52
C LYS A 114 34.23 -24.65 -19.89
N LYS A 115 33.40 -24.01 -20.71
CA LYS A 115 33.00 -24.49 -22.04
C LYS A 115 32.62 -25.97 -21.99
N SER A 116 31.73 -26.33 -21.06
CA SER A 116 31.32 -27.71 -20.78
C SER A 116 29.86 -27.94 -21.21
N PRO A 117 29.62 -28.43 -22.44
CA PRO A 117 28.27 -28.62 -22.97
C PRO A 117 27.37 -29.51 -22.11
N LYS A 118 27.91 -30.63 -21.63
CA LYS A 118 27.17 -31.60 -20.81
C LYS A 118 26.70 -31.03 -19.47
N LEU A 119 27.55 -30.22 -18.82
CA LEU A 119 27.19 -29.58 -17.54
C LEU A 119 26.16 -28.48 -17.76
N PHE A 120 26.33 -27.70 -18.83
CA PHE A 120 25.39 -26.67 -19.23
C PHE A 120 24.00 -27.25 -19.52
N GLU A 121 23.90 -28.23 -20.42
CA GLU A 121 22.63 -28.82 -20.85
C GLU A 121 21.84 -29.40 -19.68
N ARG A 122 22.50 -30.18 -18.81
CA ARG A 122 21.88 -30.73 -17.59
C ARG A 122 21.33 -29.62 -16.69
N LYS A 123 22.10 -28.55 -16.51
CA LYS A 123 21.68 -27.43 -15.66
C LYS A 123 20.55 -26.64 -16.30
N PHE A 124 20.61 -26.39 -17.60
CA PHE A 124 19.62 -25.64 -18.36
C PHE A 124 18.26 -26.33 -18.34
N ASN A 125 18.21 -27.64 -18.57
CA ASN A 125 16.97 -28.42 -18.51
C ASN A 125 16.34 -28.36 -17.11
N SER A 126 17.16 -28.44 -16.05
CA SER A 126 16.69 -28.27 -14.67
C SER A 126 16.14 -26.86 -14.41
N VAL A 127 16.75 -25.82 -14.98
CA VAL A 127 16.24 -24.44 -14.86
C VAL A 127 14.91 -24.29 -15.58
N LYS A 128 14.77 -24.81 -16.81
CA LYS A 128 13.51 -24.76 -17.55
C LYS A 128 12.37 -25.48 -16.84
N GLU A 129 12.63 -26.64 -16.25
CA GLU A 129 11.63 -27.38 -15.48
C GLU A 129 11.21 -26.63 -14.19
N LYS A 130 12.15 -25.95 -13.52
CA LYS A 130 11.81 -25.10 -12.37
C LYS A 130 10.95 -23.91 -12.80
N ASN A 131 11.35 -23.24 -13.87
CA ASN A 131 10.68 -22.02 -14.32
C ASN A 131 9.28 -22.30 -14.86
N SER A 132 9.02 -23.48 -15.45
CA SER A 132 7.68 -23.88 -15.88
C SER A 132 6.67 -24.06 -14.73
N ARG A 133 7.16 -24.18 -13.49
CA ARG A 133 6.33 -24.32 -12.28
C ARG A 133 6.09 -22.99 -11.55
N ILE A 134 6.67 -21.90 -12.04
CA ILE A 134 6.46 -20.56 -11.46
C ILE A 134 5.05 -20.08 -11.84
N GLU A 135 4.25 -19.80 -10.82
CA GLU A 135 2.88 -19.29 -10.99
C GLU A 135 2.86 -17.79 -11.33
N ILE A 136 3.70 -16.99 -10.65
CA ILE A 136 3.78 -15.54 -10.83
C ILE A 136 4.82 -15.23 -11.91
N LYS A 137 4.35 -14.78 -13.08
CA LYS A 137 5.19 -14.42 -14.22
C LYS A 137 5.24 -12.91 -14.39
N ASP A 138 5.88 -12.24 -13.44
CA ASP A 138 6.07 -10.79 -13.41
C ASP A 138 7.22 -10.33 -14.33
N ALA A 139 7.57 -9.04 -14.28
CA ALA A 139 8.67 -8.50 -15.07
C ALA A 139 10.00 -9.24 -14.82
N ASP A 140 10.30 -9.60 -13.56
CA ASP A 140 11.52 -10.29 -13.19
C ASP A 140 11.55 -11.70 -13.79
N TYR A 141 10.43 -12.43 -13.80
CA TYR A 141 10.32 -13.72 -14.50
C TYR A 141 10.73 -13.60 -15.97
N PHE A 142 10.23 -12.59 -16.69
CA PHE A 142 10.53 -12.40 -18.11
C PHE A 142 11.98 -11.97 -18.36
N LEU A 143 12.55 -11.13 -17.48
CA LEU A 143 13.97 -10.79 -17.54
C LEU A 143 14.84 -12.03 -17.31
N ASN A 144 14.47 -12.85 -16.33
CA ASN A 144 15.16 -14.06 -15.97
C ASN A 144 15.18 -15.08 -17.12
N GLU A 145 14.03 -15.29 -17.76
CA GLU A 145 13.93 -16.14 -18.95
C GLU A 145 14.76 -15.59 -20.11
N TYR A 146 14.75 -14.28 -20.34
CA TYR A 146 15.59 -13.64 -21.35
C TYR A 146 17.08 -13.90 -21.11
N GLU A 147 17.58 -13.70 -19.88
CA GLU A 147 18.98 -13.93 -19.53
C GLU A 147 19.40 -15.40 -19.72
N VAL A 148 18.53 -16.34 -19.35
CA VAL A 148 18.76 -17.78 -19.55
C VAL A 148 18.82 -18.14 -21.03
N GLU A 149 17.94 -17.58 -21.86
CA GLU A 149 17.95 -17.81 -23.32
C GLU A 149 19.19 -17.19 -24.00
N ILE A 150 19.71 -16.06 -23.50
CA ILE A 150 20.98 -15.50 -23.97
C ILE A 150 22.12 -16.49 -23.74
N LEU A 151 22.18 -17.12 -22.55
CA LEU A 151 23.19 -18.14 -22.26
C LEU A 151 23.01 -19.39 -23.11
N TYR A 152 21.78 -19.81 -23.39
CA TYR A 152 21.49 -20.94 -24.28
C TYR A 152 21.96 -20.67 -25.72
N GLY A 153 21.76 -19.46 -26.23
CA GLY A 153 22.28 -19.05 -27.54
C GLY A 153 23.81 -19.13 -27.62
N LYS A 154 24.52 -18.71 -26.55
CA LYS A 154 25.98 -18.87 -26.45
C LYS A 154 26.39 -20.34 -26.42
N TYR A 155 25.63 -21.19 -25.73
CA TYR A 155 25.86 -22.62 -25.69
C TYR A 155 25.69 -23.26 -27.07
N LYS A 156 24.66 -22.87 -27.83
CA LYS A 156 24.46 -23.32 -29.21
C LYS A 156 25.65 -22.96 -30.09
N PHE A 157 26.15 -21.73 -29.97
CA PHE A 157 27.36 -21.30 -30.68
C PHE A 157 28.60 -22.13 -30.32
N LEU A 158 28.71 -22.59 -29.06
CA LEU A 158 29.84 -23.38 -28.60
C LEU A 158 29.84 -24.82 -29.17
N ILE A 159 28.67 -25.40 -29.43
CA ILE A 159 28.54 -26.82 -29.83
C ILE A 159 28.30 -27.01 -31.33
N ASP A 160 28.00 -25.94 -32.06
CA ASP A 160 27.61 -26.02 -33.46
C ASP A 160 28.59 -25.21 -34.34
N ASP A 161 29.45 -25.92 -35.06
CA ASP A 161 30.39 -25.32 -36.01
C ASP A 161 29.72 -24.91 -37.34
N ASN A 162 28.44 -25.27 -37.57
CA ASN A 162 27.75 -25.18 -38.86
C ASN A 162 26.53 -24.23 -38.88
N ILE A 163 26.57 -23.13 -38.13
CA ILE A 163 25.46 -22.15 -37.97
C ILE A 163 24.96 -21.52 -39.30
N LEU A 164 25.63 -21.77 -40.43
CA LEU A 164 25.33 -21.17 -41.73
C LEU A 164 24.62 -22.12 -42.73
N ASN A 165 24.26 -23.35 -42.35
CA ASN A 165 23.44 -24.20 -43.21
C ASN A 165 21.97 -23.73 -43.19
N VAL A 166 21.44 -23.36 -44.35
CA VAL A 166 20.08 -22.80 -44.55
C VAL A 166 18.97 -23.74 -44.03
N THR A 167 19.23 -25.04 -43.92
CA THR A 167 18.31 -26.04 -43.35
C THR A 167 18.24 -26.07 -41.82
N ASP A 168 19.24 -25.48 -41.15
CA ASP A 168 19.36 -25.38 -39.69
C ASP A 168 19.09 -23.95 -39.17
N LEU A 169 18.58 -23.07 -40.05
CA LEU A 169 18.16 -21.71 -39.69
C LEU A 169 17.29 -21.76 -38.44
N PRO A 170 17.55 -20.89 -37.46
CA PRO A 170 17.02 -21.11 -36.16
C PRO A 170 15.49 -21.03 -36.14
N LYS A 171 14.91 -22.16 -35.73
CA LYS A 171 13.50 -22.36 -35.37
C LYS A 171 13.06 -21.25 -34.40
N GLU A 172 11.75 -21.09 -34.25
CA GLU A 172 11.02 -20.14 -33.37
C GLU A 172 11.70 -19.83 -32.00
N GLU A 173 12.52 -20.73 -31.48
CA GLU A 173 13.37 -20.59 -30.29
C GLU A 173 14.22 -19.29 -30.24
N TYR A 174 14.76 -18.80 -31.36
CA TYR A 174 15.59 -17.57 -31.32
C TYR A 174 14.76 -16.30 -31.14
N PHE A 175 13.47 -16.36 -31.47
CA PHE A 175 12.53 -15.27 -31.22
C PHE A 175 12.06 -15.23 -29.76
N LYS A 176 12.10 -16.35 -29.04
CA LYS A 176 11.66 -16.41 -27.62
C LYS A 176 12.39 -15.40 -26.73
N LYS A 177 13.71 -15.23 -26.89
CA LYS A 177 14.45 -14.22 -26.11
C LYS A 177 13.96 -12.80 -26.38
N ILE A 178 13.62 -12.48 -27.63
CA ILE A 178 13.10 -11.16 -28.01
C ILE A 178 11.73 -10.97 -27.38
N GLU A 179 10.87 -11.98 -27.43
CA GLU A 179 9.53 -11.92 -26.83
C GLU A 179 9.58 -11.82 -25.30
N TYR A 180 10.51 -12.50 -24.63
CA TYR A 180 10.74 -12.33 -23.19
C TYR A 180 11.23 -10.92 -22.85
N LEU A 181 12.17 -10.36 -23.63
CA LEU A 181 12.64 -8.99 -23.42
C LEU A 181 11.51 -7.97 -23.64
N LYS A 182 10.70 -8.14 -24.69
CA LYS A 182 9.53 -7.29 -24.95
C LYS A 182 8.49 -7.40 -23.85
N ALA A 183 8.17 -8.60 -23.38
CA ALA A 183 7.24 -8.79 -22.27
C ALA A 183 7.74 -8.09 -20.99
N ASN A 184 9.01 -8.29 -20.61
CA ASN A 184 9.62 -7.58 -19.50
C ASN A 184 9.51 -6.05 -19.67
N PHE A 185 9.86 -5.55 -20.85
CA PHE A 185 9.79 -4.13 -21.18
C PHE A 185 8.38 -3.57 -21.03
N PHE A 186 7.37 -4.21 -21.65
CA PHE A 186 6.00 -3.75 -21.61
C PHE A 186 5.42 -3.78 -20.19
N ILE A 187 5.68 -4.84 -19.42
CA ILE A 187 5.22 -4.90 -18.02
C ILE A 187 5.87 -3.76 -17.21
N THR A 188 7.17 -3.57 -17.37
CA THR A 188 7.92 -2.54 -16.64
C THR A 188 7.44 -1.13 -17.00
N ILE A 189 7.34 -0.82 -18.29
CA ILE A 189 6.99 0.54 -18.75
C ILE A 189 5.53 0.90 -18.41
N LEU A 190 4.58 -0.03 -18.54
CA LEU A 190 3.19 0.23 -18.15
C LEU A 190 3.07 0.48 -16.64
N ASN A 191 3.83 -0.26 -15.82
CA ASN A 191 3.88 -0.01 -14.38
C ASN A 191 4.44 1.39 -14.06
N GLN A 192 5.46 1.86 -14.79
CA GLN A 192 5.97 3.23 -14.64
C GLN A 192 4.93 4.28 -15.05
N TYR A 193 4.23 4.09 -16.17
CA TYR A 193 3.17 5.01 -16.59
C TYR A 193 2.03 5.10 -15.59
N ARG A 194 1.61 3.95 -15.05
CA ARG A 194 0.63 3.89 -13.96
C ARG A 194 1.09 4.69 -12.74
N PHE A 195 2.33 4.50 -12.31
CA PHE A 195 2.90 5.25 -11.19
C PHE A 195 2.89 6.76 -11.43
N LEU A 196 3.28 7.20 -12.63
CA LEU A 196 3.29 8.61 -13.01
C LEU A 196 1.88 9.22 -13.04
N LEU A 197 0.90 8.52 -13.60
CA LEU A 197 -0.49 8.99 -13.63
C LEU A 197 -1.09 9.10 -12.23
N ASN A 198 -0.84 8.10 -11.37
CA ASN A 198 -1.28 8.15 -9.99
C ASN A 198 -0.62 9.32 -9.24
N THR A 199 0.68 9.54 -9.45
CA THR A 199 1.42 10.66 -8.84
C THR A 199 0.87 12.01 -9.29
N LYS A 200 0.54 12.19 -10.57
CA LYS A 200 -0.08 13.41 -11.11
C LYS A 200 -1.45 13.71 -10.50
N SER A 201 -2.20 12.66 -10.12
CA SER A 201 -3.48 12.85 -9.43
C SER A 201 -3.32 13.39 -8.00
N LEU A 202 -2.16 13.15 -7.38
CA LEU A 202 -1.86 13.54 -5.99
C LEU A 202 -1.01 14.81 -5.90
N LEU A 203 -0.17 15.06 -6.89
CA LEU A 203 0.82 16.15 -6.90
C LEU A 203 0.72 16.94 -8.20
N ASN A 204 0.96 18.25 -8.11
CA ASN A 204 0.98 19.15 -9.26
C ASN A 204 2.27 18.99 -10.09
N VAL A 205 2.46 17.82 -10.71
CA VAL A 205 3.63 17.47 -11.53
C VAL A 205 3.19 17.29 -12.99
N SER A 206 3.88 17.95 -13.91
CA SER A 206 3.70 17.78 -15.36
C SER A 206 4.78 16.85 -15.91
N TYR A 207 4.38 15.81 -16.64
CA TYR A 207 5.26 14.92 -17.40
C TYR A 207 4.67 14.73 -18.79
N GLU A 208 5.46 15.01 -19.81
CA GLU A 208 5.16 14.74 -21.22
C GLU A 208 6.02 13.56 -21.66
N ASP A 209 5.38 12.49 -22.12
CA ASP A 209 6.03 11.35 -22.75
C ASP A 209 5.16 10.84 -23.88
N ASP A 210 5.61 11.11 -25.10
CA ASP A 210 4.98 10.71 -26.35
C ASP A 210 5.16 9.22 -26.66
N PHE A 211 6.11 8.57 -25.99
CA PHE A 211 6.37 7.15 -26.18
C PHE A 211 5.25 6.28 -25.57
N ARG A 212 4.49 6.79 -24.59
CA ARG A 212 3.35 6.05 -24.01
C ARG A 212 2.30 5.71 -25.05
N GLU A 213 1.93 6.67 -25.90
CA GLU A 213 0.95 6.48 -26.94
C GLU A 213 1.43 5.44 -27.96
N VAL A 214 2.73 5.46 -28.32
CA VAL A 214 3.36 4.46 -29.18
C VAL A 214 3.28 3.06 -28.57
N VAL A 215 3.56 2.92 -27.27
CA VAL A 215 3.47 1.63 -26.56
C VAL A 215 2.03 1.11 -26.55
N ILE A 216 1.05 1.96 -26.26
CA ILE A 216 -0.37 1.57 -26.25
C ILE A 216 -0.81 1.14 -27.65
N GLU A 217 -0.44 1.88 -28.70
CA GLU A 217 -0.77 1.53 -30.09
C GLU A 217 -0.13 0.21 -30.51
N TYR A 218 1.12 -0.03 -30.12
CA TYR A 218 1.80 -1.30 -30.36
C TYR A 218 1.07 -2.47 -29.69
N LEU A 219 0.69 -2.34 -28.41
CA LEU A 219 -0.04 -3.38 -27.69
C LEU A 219 -1.44 -3.63 -28.27
N ASN A 220 -2.13 -2.59 -28.73
CA ASN A 220 -3.44 -2.71 -29.38
C ASN A 220 -3.35 -3.45 -30.73
N SER A 221 -2.26 -3.27 -31.48
CA SER A 221 -2.03 -3.96 -32.76
C SER A 221 -1.50 -5.40 -32.59
N HIS A 222 -1.10 -5.79 -31.38
CA HIS A 222 -0.54 -7.11 -31.06
C HIS A 222 -1.28 -7.75 -29.87
N PRO A 223 -2.55 -8.20 -30.06
CA PRO A 223 -3.41 -8.65 -28.97
C PRO A 223 -2.88 -9.89 -28.23
N ASP A 224 -1.95 -10.65 -28.82
CA ASP A 224 -1.33 -11.83 -28.18
C ASP A 224 -0.61 -11.48 -26.86
N TYR A 225 -0.13 -10.23 -26.70
CA TYR A 225 0.43 -9.77 -25.43
C TYR A 225 -0.59 -9.77 -24.30
N MET A 226 -1.89 -9.68 -24.59
CA MET A 226 -2.95 -9.73 -23.58
C MET A 226 -3.18 -11.14 -23.02
N ASN A 227 -2.51 -12.16 -23.59
CA ASN A 227 -2.45 -13.49 -22.99
C ASN A 227 -1.51 -13.56 -21.78
N ILE A 228 -0.64 -12.56 -21.58
CA ILE A 228 0.22 -12.45 -20.40
C ILE A 228 -0.59 -11.76 -19.29
N PRO A 229 -0.98 -12.45 -18.20
CA PRO A 229 -1.94 -11.92 -17.24
C PRO A 229 -1.49 -10.60 -16.59
N VAL A 230 -0.23 -10.51 -16.15
CA VAL A 230 0.29 -9.30 -15.50
C VAL A 230 0.37 -8.11 -16.47
N LEU A 231 0.68 -8.37 -17.74
CA LEU A 231 0.74 -7.33 -18.76
C LEU A 231 -0.66 -6.77 -19.05
N LYS A 232 -1.65 -7.66 -19.20
CA LYS A 232 -3.05 -7.26 -19.36
C LYS A 232 -3.57 -6.51 -18.12
N LEU A 233 -3.18 -6.91 -16.91
CA LEU A 233 -3.53 -6.21 -15.68
C LEU A 233 -3.05 -4.75 -15.73
N HIS A 234 -1.75 -4.53 -15.99
CA HIS A 234 -1.20 -3.18 -16.09
C HIS A 234 -1.76 -2.36 -17.26
N TYR A 235 -2.05 -3.00 -18.39
CA TYR A 235 -2.71 -2.34 -19.50
C TYR A 235 -4.10 -1.84 -19.11
N LEU A 236 -4.93 -2.69 -18.48
CA LEU A 236 -6.27 -2.31 -18.04
C LEU A 236 -6.24 -1.21 -16.96
N GLU A 237 -5.31 -1.28 -16.01
CA GLU A 237 -5.06 -0.21 -15.03
C GLU A 237 -4.73 1.12 -15.71
N LEU A 238 -3.80 1.10 -16.68
CA LEU A 238 -3.39 2.29 -17.42
C LEU A 238 -4.57 2.88 -18.20
N MET A 239 -5.33 2.03 -18.90
CA MET A 239 -6.49 2.48 -19.68
C MET A 239 -7.60 3.04 -18.79
N LEU A 240 -7.86 2.44 -17.63
CA LEU A 240 -8.81 2.98 -16.66
C LEU A 240 -8.39 4.37 -16.16
N LEU A 241 -7.10 4.55 -15.83
CA LEU A 241 -6.58 5.84 -15.37
C LEU A 241 -6.59 6.92 -16.47
N LEU A 242 -6.40 6.54 -17.73
CA LEU A 242 -6.39 7.48 -18.86
C LEU A 242 -7.79 7.83 -19.38
N LYS A 243 -8.71 6.87 -19.37
CA LYS A 243 -10.04 7.00 -20.01
C LYS A 243 -11.17 7.25 -19.03
N ASP A 244 -11.00 6.86 -17.76
CA ASP A 244 -12.03 6.99 -16.72
C ASP A 244 -13.39 6.38 -17.16
N ASP A 245 -13.30 5.19 -17.78
CA ASP A 245 -14.41 4.49 -18.43
C ASP A 245 -14.75 3.17 -17.69
N GLU A 246 -16.03 2.96 -17.43
CA GLU A 246 -16.58 1.81 -16.70
C GLU A 246 -16.24 0.47 -17.36
N LYS A 247 -16.07 0.44 -18.69
CA LYS A 247 -15.67 -0.77 -19.40
C LYS A 247 -14.35 -1.32 -18.85
N TYR A 248 -13.33 -0.47 -18.71
CA TYR A 248 -12.03 -0.90 -18.20
C TYR A 248 -12.10 -1.25 -16.72
N TYR A 249 -12.99 -0.64 -15.93
CA TYR A 249 -13.22 -1.00 -14.54
C TYR A 249 -13.72 -2.45 -14.41
N PHE A 250 -14.78 -2.82 -15.16
CA PHE A 250 -15.33 -4.17 -15.08
C PHE A 250 -14.38 -5.23 -15.66
N GLU A 251 -13.69 -4.93 -16.77
CA GLU A 251 -12.68 -5.81 -17.33
C GLU A 251 -11.50 -6.02 -16.37
N LEU A 252 -11.02 -4.95 -15.72
CA LEU A 252 -9.94 -5.02 -14.73
C LEU A 252 -10.34 -5.84 -13.51
N LYS A 253 -11.54 -5.60 -12.98
CA LYS A 253 -12.09 -6.34 -11.83
C LYS A 253 -12.18 -7.83 -12.14
N SER A 254 -12.75 -8.22 -13.29
CA SER A 254 -12.82 -9.63 -13.71
C SER A 254 -11.43 -10.23 -13.89
N HIS A 255 -10.53 -9.53 -14.59
CA HIS A 255 -9.19 -10.04 -14.87
C HIS A 255 -8.38 -10.25 -13.58
N LEU A 256 -8.49 -9.34 -12.61
CA LEU A 256 -7.88 -9.48 -11.29
C LEU A 256 -8.42 -10.71 -10.55
N THR A 257 -9.73 -10.95 -10.57
CA THR A 257 -10.34 -12.09 -9.87
C THR A 257 -10.03 -13.42 -10.56
N ASP A 258 -10.07 -13.47 -11.89
CA ASP A 258 -9.89 -14.70 -12.67
C ASP A 258 -8.44 -15.21 -12.59
N TYR A 259 -7.48 -14.30 -12.48
CA TYR A 259 -6.05 -14.63 -12.42
C TYR A 259 -5.43 -14.33 -11.05
N PHE A 260 -6.24 -14.25 -9.99
CA PHE A 260 -5.82 -13.76 -8.67
C PHE A 260 -4.52 -14.42 -8.16
N THR A 261 -4.36 -15.74 -8.29
CA THR A 261 -3.14 -16.44 -7.83
C THR A 261 -1.88 -16.12 -8.65
N SER A 262 -2.04 -15.63 -9.88
CA SER A 262 -0.94 -15.32 -10.81
C SER A 262 -0.27 -13.97 -10.54
N PHE A 263 -0.81 -13.17 -9.62
CA PHE A 263 -0.32 -11.83 -9.30
C PHE A 263 0.43 -11.79 -7.97
N SER A 264 1.47 -10.97 -7.91
CA SER A 264 2.14 -10.62 -6.67
C SER A 264 1.21 -9.90 -5.70
N TRP A 265 1.57 -9.89 -4.42
CA TRP A 265 0.82 -9.16 -3.40
C TRP A 265 0.70 -7.66 -3.74
N GLY A 266 1.81 -7.07 -4.19
CA GLY A 266 1.87 -5.65 -4.55
C GLY A 266 0.92 -5.31 -5.70
N GLU A 267 0.86 -6.16 -6.73
CA GLU A 267 -0.08 -6.01 -7.85
C GLU A 267 -1.52 -6.05 -7.35
N LYS A 268 -1.93 -7.13 -6.65
CA LYS A 268 -3.28 -7.29 -6.08
C LYS A 268 -3.73 -6.08 -5.27
N PHE A 269 -2.89 -5.65 -4.34
CA PHE A 269 -3.18 -4.50 -3.48
C PHE A 269 -3.31 -3.23 -4.30
N SER A 270 -2.34 -2.95 -5.18
CA SER A 270 -2.35 -1.73 -6.01
C SER A 270 -3.57 -1.65 -6.93
N THR A 271 -3.96 -2.77 -7.55
CA THR A 271 -5.13 -2.84 -8.42
C THR A 271 -6.42 -2.60 -7.64
N MET A 272 -6.55 -3.17 -6.44
CA MET A 272 -7.70 -2.93 -5.57
C MET A 272 -7.84 -1.45 -5.21
N CYS A 273 -6.74 -0.77 -4.86
CA CYS A 273 -6.77 0.68 -4.62
C CYS A 273 -7.25 1.46 -5.85
N ILE A 274 -6.83 1.08 -7.06
CA ILE A 274 -7.28 1.73 -8.31
C ILE A 274 -8.79 1.54 -8.50
N LEU A 275 -9.31 0.32 -8.30
CA LEU A 275 -10.73 0.01 -8.40
C LEU A 275 -11.57 0.76 -7.36
N GLU A 276 -11.11 0.84 -6.10
CA GLU A 276 -11.78 1.58 -5.04
C GLU A 276 -11.81 3.09 -5.31
N ASN A 277 -10.70 3.64 -5.82
CA ASN A 277 -10.61 5.05 -6.22
C ASN A 277 -11.53 5.38 -7.38
N PHE A 278 -11.65 4.48 -8.37
CA PHE A 278 -12.63 4.62 -9.45
C PHE A 278 -14.06 4.64 -8.93
N CYS A 279 -14.41 3.71 -8.02
CA CYS A 279 -15.72 3.72 -7.37
C CYS A 279 -15.98 5.04 -6.63
N LEU A 280 -14.98 5.56 -5.93
CA LEU A 280 -15.08 6.85 -5.24
C LEU A 280 -15.30 8.01 -6.22
N SER A 281 -14.58 8.04 -7.35
CA SER A 281 -14.77 9.01 -8.44
C SER A 281 -16.20 8.97 -8.99
N MET A 282 -16.74 7.78 -9.25
CA MET A 282 -18.12 7.62 -9.74
C MET A 282 -19.16 8.08 -8.72
N LEU A 283 -18.92 7.87 -7.42
CA LEU A 283 -19.76 8.39 -6.35
C LEU A 283 -19.73 9.92 -6.25
N TYR A 284 -18.60 10.57 -6.56
CA TYR A 284 -18.54 12.03 -6.67
C TYR A 284 -19.27 12.57 -7.90
N LYS A 285 -19.50 11.73 -8.91
CA LYS A 285 -20.34 12.02 -10.09
C LYS A 285 -21.81 11.60 -9.88
N ASP A 286 -22.23 11.40 -8.62
CA ASP A 286 -23.58 11.00 -8.21
C ASP A 286 -24.09 9.66 -8.77
N LYS A 287 -23.20 8.77 -9.25
CA LYS A 287 -23.55 7.41 -9.68
C LYS A 287 -23.66 6.46 -8.48
N MET A 288 -24.82 6.51 -7.81
CA MET A 288 -25.07 5.84 -6.53
C MET A 288 -24.95 4.31 -6.58
N GLU A 289 -25.13 3.70 -7.75
CA GLU A 289 -24.95 2.26 -8.00
C GLU A 289 -23.54 1.78 -7.62
N TYR A 290 -22.53 2.66 -7.68
CA TYR A 290 -21.15 2.34 -7.29
C TYR A 290 -20.97 2.13 -5.77
N HIS A 291 -21.99 2.39 -4.95
CA HIS A 291 -21.96 1.98 -3.55
C HIS A 291 -21.95 0.46 -3.39
N GLU A 292 -22.75 -0.27 -4.17
CA GLU A 292 -22.77 -1.73 -4.15
C GLU A 292 -21.45 -2.31 -4.71
N GLU A 293 -20.91 -1.70 -5.77
CA GLU A 293 -19.60 -2.08 -6.32
C GLU A 293 -18.48 -1.90 -5.30
N LYS A 294 -18.40 -0.73 -4.64
CA LYS A 294 -17.42 -0.49 -3.58
C LYS A 294 -17.59 -1.48 -2.42
N HIS A 295 -18.81 -1.83 -2.06
CA HIS A 295 -19.07 -2.83 -1.03
C HIS A 295 -18.60 -4.24 -1.44
N ALA A 296 -18.77 -4.62 -2.70
CA ALA A 296 -18.24 -5.87 -3.24
C ALA A 296 -16.72 -5.91 -3.20
N LEU A 297 -16.04 -4.81 -3.54
CA LEU A 297 -14.58 -4.69 -3.41
C LEU A 297 -14.13 -4.83 -1.95
N HIS A 298 -14.78 -4.14 -1.01
CA HIS A 298 -14.47 -4.27 0.41
C HIS A 298 -14.59 -5.72 0.90
N LYS A 299 -15.66 -6.44 0.52
CA LYS A 299 -15.80 -7.87 0.86
C LYS A 299 -14.63 -8.68 0.32
N PHE A 300 -14.26 -8.47 -0.94
CA PHE A 300 -13.14 -9.17 -1.55
C PHE A 300 -11.82 -8.90 -0.81
N ILE A 301 -11.53 -7.63 -0.49
CA ILE A 301 -10.34 -7.21 0.26
C ILE A 301 -10.28 -7.92 1.62
N ILE A 302 -11.42 -7.98 2.31
CA ILE A 302 -11.56 -8.61 3.63
C ILE A 302 -11.34 -10.12 3.57
N GLU A 303 -12.00 -10.79 2.63
CA GLU A 303 -11.89 -12.24 2.42
C GLU A 303 -10.46 -12.68 2.11
N HIS A 304 -9.73 -11.87 1.33
CA HIS A 304 -8.35 -12.15 0.93
C HIS A 304 -7.30 -11.47 1.82
N LYS A 305 -7.72 -10.78 2.89
CA LYS A 305 -6.86 -10.04 3.83
C LYS A 305 -5.90 -9.06 3.15
N LEU A 306 -6.32 -8.42 2.05
CA LEU A 306 -5.56 -7.43 1.28
C LEU A 306 -5.53 -6.07 1.98
N PHE A 307 -5.17 -6.05 3.25
CA PHE A 307 -5.31 -4.87 4.12
C PHE A 307 -4.21 -3.83 3.93
N SER A 308 -3.06 -4.24 3.42
CA SER A 308 -1.90 -3.36 3.30
C SER A 308 -1.04 -3.70 2.09
N LYS A 309 -0.12 -2.80 1.76
CA LYS A 309 0.90 -2.98 0.71
C LYS A 309 1.82 -4.20 0.90
N TYR A 310 1.84 -4.79 2.10
CA TYR A 310 2.54 -6.05 2.41
C TYR A 310 1.59 -7.07 3.04
N GLU A 311 1.88 -8.34 2.79
CA GLU A 311 1.10 -9.46 3.32
C GLU A 311 1.14 -9.50 4.86
N GLY A 312 -0.01 -9.76 5.48
CA GLY A 312 -0.15 -9.78 6.94
C GLY A 312 -0.15 -8.40 7.61
N GLY A 313 -0.19 -7.31 6.84
CA GLY A 313 -0.34 -5.97 7.38
C GLY A 313 -1.72 -5.71 8.00
N LYS A 314 -1.81 -4.61 8.73
CA LYS A 314 -3.00 -4.16 9.46
C LYS A 314 -3.91 -3.33 8.56
N ILE A 315 -5.21 -3.32 8.88
CA ILE A 315 -6.20 -2.43 8.27
C ILE A 315 -5.97 -1.03 8.84
N THR A 316 -5.95 -0.01 7.99
CA THR A 316 -5.86 1.36 8.46
C THR A 316 -7.18 1.80 9.10
N ASP A 317 -7.13 2.70 10.06
CA ASP A 317 -8.30 3.35 10.65
C ASP A 317 -9.29 3.87 9.60
N THR A 318 -8.74 4.53 8.57
CA THR A 318 -9.51 5.11 7.47
C THR A 318 -10.25 4.04 6.67
N ASP A 319 -9.56 2.95 6.32
CA ASP A 319 -10.17 1.86 5.54
C ASP A 319 -11.25 1.15 6.36
N PHE A 320 -10.98 0.86 7.63
CA PHE A 320 -11.96 0.24 8.53
C PHE A 320 -13.23 1.08 8.67
N GLN A 321 -13.07 2.40 8.80
CA GLN A 321 -14.19 3.34 8.85
C GLN A 321 -14.92 3.44 7.51
N ASN A 322 -14.21 3.42 6.39
CA ASN A 322 -14.79 3.49 5.05
C ASN A 322 -15.62 2.23 4.75
N ILE A 323 -15.08 1.05 5.09
CA ILE A 323 -15.77 -0.24 4.99
C ILE A 323 -17.08 -0.20 5.77
N THR A 324 -17.00 0.19 7.04
CA THR A 324 -18.16 0.34 7.92
C THR A 324 -19.19 1.31 7.34
N SER A 325 -18.74 2.50 6.91
CA SER A 325 -19.63 3.57 6.43
C SER A 325 -20.34 3.19 5.13
N THR A 326 -19.66 2.48 4.22
CA THR A 326 -20.27 1.95 2.99
C THR A 326 -21.35 0.92 3.31
N GLY A 327 -21.09 -0.04 4.20
CA GLY A 327 -22.06 -1.06 4.58
C GLY A 327 -23.31 -0.47 5.26
N ILE A 328 -23.11 0.51 6.17
CA ILE A 328 -24.21 1.23 6.82
C ILE A 328 -25.06 1.96 5.79
N ARG A 329 -24.44 2.64 4.83
CA ARG A 329 -25.16 3.40 3.80
C ARG A 329 -26.06 2.53 2.93
N LEU A 330 -25.63 1.29 2.67
CA LEU A 330 -26.41 0.29 1.93
C LEU A 330 -27.43 -0.45 2.80
N GLY A 331 -27.54 -0.12 4.09
CA GLY A 331 -28.41 -0.80 5.05
C GLY A 331 -27.97 -2.23 5.37
N LYS A 332 -26.72 -2.62 5.07
CA LYS A 332 -26.17 -3.96 5.33
C LYS A 332 -25.68 -4.09 6.78
N LEU A 333 -26.56 -3.79 7.73
CA LEU A 333 -26.18 -3.57 9.14
C LEU A 333 -25.62 -4.84 9.81
N GLU A 334 -26.26 -5.98 9.61
CA GLU A 334 -25.79 -7.27 10.15
C GLU A 334 -24.38 -7.61 9.66
N TRP A 335 -24.11 -7.33 8.38
CA TRP A 335 -22.78 -7.54 7.81
C TRP A 335 -21.74 -6.61 8.44
N VAL A 336 -22.09 -5.35 8.68
CA VAL A 336 -21.19 -4.38 9.32
C VAL A 336 -20.88 -4.81 10.76
N GLU A 337 -21.87 -5.23 11.52
CA GLU A 337 -21.67 -5.72 12.90
C GLU A 337 -20.73 -6.93 12.92
N LYS A 338 -20.94 -7.88 12.00
CA LYS A 338 -20.05 -9.03 11.83
C LYS A 338 -18.63 -8.61 11.45
N PHE A 339 -18.48 -7.72 10.47
CA PHE A 339 -17.18 -7.19 10.07
C PHE A 339 -16.43 -6.56 11.24
N ILE A 340 -17.09 -5.67 11.98
CA ILE A 340 -16.50 -4.99 13.14
C ILE A 340 -16.03 -6.02 14.19
N ALA A 341 -16.84 -7.03 14.49
CA ALA A 341 -16.51 -8.04 15.49
C ALA A 341 -15.34 -8.95 15.07
N GLU A 342 -15.30 -9.39 13.81
CA GLU A 342 -14.32 -10.35 13.29
C GLU A 342 -12.98 -9.71 12.93
N TYR A 343 -12.99 -8.46 12.45
CA TYR A 343 -11.79 -7.82 11.88
C TYR A 343 -11.14 -6.77 12.78
N LYS A 344 -11.69 -6.49 13.98
CA LYS A 344 -11.10 -5.53 14.93
C LYS A 344 -9.63 -5.82 15.25
N ASP A 345 -9.22 -7.09 15.30
CA ASP A 345 -7.85 -7.46 15.67
C ASP A 345 -6.82 -7.25 14.55
N TYR A 346 -7.28 -6.84 13.37
CA TYR A 346 -6.44 -6.36 12.27
C TYR A 346 -6.23 -4.84 12.31
N LEU A 347 -6.77 -4.11 13.29
CA LEU A 347 -6.38 -2.72 13.55
C LEU A 347 -5.07 -2.64 14.34
N GLU A 348 -4.42 -1.48 14.28
CA GLU A 348 -3.32 -1.12 15.18
C GLU A 348 -3.81 -1.01 16.62
N ASP A 349 -3.07 -1.56 17.57
CA ASP A 349 -3.53 -1.65 18.97
C ASP A 349 -3.71 -0.27 19.62
N LYS A 350 -2.94 0.74 19.18
CA LYS A 350 -3.07 2.13 19.67
C LYS A 350 -4.45 2.71 19.37
N ASP A 351 -4.97 2.49 18.18
CA ASP A 351 -6.15 3.19 17.67
C ASP A 351 -7.42 2.32 17.64
N LYS A 352 -7.27 1.00 17.85
CA LYS A 352 -8.34 -0.01 17.85
C LYS A 352 -9.60 0.41 18.60
N GLU A 353 -9.48 0.84 19.86
CA GLU A 353 -10.65 1.18 20.68
C GLU A 353 -11.40 2.41 20.13
N ASN A 354 -10.67 3.44 19.70
CA ASN A 354 -11.24 4.66 19.13
C ASN A 354 -11.95 4.40 17.79
N VAL A 355 -11.33 3.62 16.90
CA VAL A 355 -11.94 3.20 15.63
C VAL A 355 -13.24 2.46 15.87
N MET A 356 -13.23 1.49 16.80
CA MET A 356 -14.38 0.65 17.12
C MET A 356 -15.54 1.48 17.68
N ASN A 357 -15.26 2.36 18.64
CA ASN A 357 -16.25 3.27 19.21
C ASN A 357 -16.86 4.18 18.14
N LEU A 358 -16.06 4.70 17.20
CA LEU A 358 -16.56 5.52 16.10
C LEU A 358 -17.45 4.70 15.14
N CYS A 359 -17.09 3.46 14.84
CA CYS A 359 -17.89 2.56 14.01
C CYS A 359 -19.24 2.22 14.66
N TYR A 360 -19.26 1.88 15.95
CA TYR A 360 -20.49 1.64 16.69
C TYR A 360 -21.34 2.90 16.88
N THR A 361 -20.70 4.08 16.96
CA THR A 361 -21.39 5.36 16.93
C THR A 361 -22.18 5.52 15.63
N LYS A 362 -21.54 5.28 14.47
CA LYS A 362 -22.20 5.37 13.16
C LYS A 362 -23.34 4.35 13.00
N LEU A 363 -23.17 3.12 13.48
CA LEU A 363 -24.24 2.12 13.51
C LEU A 363 -25.43 2.58 14.36
N SER A 364 -25.16 3.09 15.55
CA SER A 364 -26.20 3.58 16.48
C SER A 364 -26.93 4.80 15.93
N MET A 365 -26.20 5.71 15.26
CA MET A 365 -26.77 6.85 14.52
C MET A 365 -27.74 6.38 13.43
N HIS A 366 -27.35 5.39 12.63
CA HIS A 366 -28.22 4.84 11.59
C HIS A 366 -29.49 4.21 12.17
N ASN A 367 -29.38 3.51 13.29
CA ASN A 367 -30.50 2.91 14.00
C ASN A 367 -31.33 3.91 14.83
N LYS A 368 -31.04 5.22 14.73
CA LYS A 368 -31.65 6.29 15.52
C LYS A 368 -31.56 6.08 17.04
N ASN A 369 -30.60 5.29 17.50
CA ASN A 369 -30.29 5.12 18.92
C ASN A 369 -29.23 6.14 19.34
N PHE A 370 -29.67 7.39 19.47
CA PHE A 370 -28.78 8.53 19.70
C PHE A 370 -28.11 8.51 21.08
N ASP A 371 -28.76 7.95 22.09
CA ASP A 371 -28.17 7.81 23.44
C ASP A 371 -26.98 6.86 23.42
N LYS A 372 -27.14 5.69 22.80
CA LYS A 372 -26.05 4.73 22.63
C LYS A 372 -24.95 5.27 21.71
N ALA A 373 -25.31 6.02 20.67
CA ALA A 373 -24.34 6.72 19.83
C ALA A 373 -23.48 7.69 20.64
N LEU A 374 -24.10 8.50 21.51
CA LEU A 374 -23.39 9.44 22.37
C LEU A 374 -22.51 8.73 23.41
N GLU A 375 -22.96 7.59 23.96
CA GLU A 375 -22.17 6.74 24.86
C GLU A 375 -20.86 6.28 24.19
N TYR A 376 -20.94 5.67 23.00
CA TYR A 376 -19.75 5.24 22.26
C TYR A 376 -18.86 6.43 21.90
N LEU A 377 -19.44 7.53 21.45
CA LEU A 377 -18.69 8.72 21.05
C LEU A 377 -17.91 9.34 22.22
N ASN A 378 -18.46 9.29 23.44
CA ASN A 378 -17.82 9.79 24.64
C ASN A 378 -16.64 8.92 25.10
N ARG A 379 -16.62 7.63 24.74
CA ARG A 379 -15.49 6.72 25.01
C ARG A 379 -14.27 6.98 24.13
N ILE A 380 -14.41 7.76 23.05
CA ILE A 380 -13.29 8.14 22.21
C ILE A 380 -12.43 9.18 22.95
N THR A 381 -11.24 8.78 23.41
CA THR A 381 -10.26 9.60 24.14
C THR A 381 -8.94 9.72 23.37
N ASP A 382 -8.04 10.61 23.82
CA ASP A 382 -6.64 10.68 23.36
C ASP A 382 -6.48 10.78 21.83
N ILE A 383 -7.29 11.65 21.23
CA ILE A 383 -7.29 11.87 19.79
C ILE A 383 -6.15 12.83 19.41
N ASP A 384 -5.10 12.31 18.77
CA ASP A 384 -4.07 13.13 18.14
C ASP A 384 -4.55 13.69 16.79
N ASP A 385 -5.28 12.88 16.02
CA ASP A 385 -5.74 13.20 14.66
C ASP A 385 -6.90 14.20 14.65
N VAL A 386 -6.69 15.32 13.98
CA VAL A 386 -7.68 16.39 13.82
C VAL A 386 -8.98 15.91 13.14
N ASN A 387 -8.91 14.93 12.24
CA ASN A 387 -10.07 14.39 11.53
C ASN A 387 -11.04 13.68 12.47
N TYR A 388 -10.51 12.96 13.47
CA TYR A 388 -11.31 12.34 14.51
C TYR A 388 -11.98 13.39 15.41
N LYS A 389 -11.26 14.47 15.77
CA LYS A 389 -11.84 15.58 16.56
C LYS A 389 -13.00 16.24 15.83
N VAL A 390 -12.80 16.55 14.54
CA VAL A 390 -13.83 17.12 13.67
C VAL A 390 -15.02 16.16 13.56
N SER A 391 -14.77 14.88 13.27
CA SER A 391 -15.84 13.87 13.13
C SER A 391 -16.66 13.73 14.41
N LYS A 392 -16.02 13.71 15.58
CA LYS A 392 -16.70 13.69 16.88
C LYS A 392 -17.60 14.90 17.05
N LYS A 393 -17.11 16.10 16.73
CA LYS A 393 -17.91 17.34 16.83
C LYS A 393 -19.09 17.35 15.87
N CYS A 394 -18.91 16.93 14.62
CA CYS A 394 -20.01 16.82 13.67
C CYS A 394 -21.08 15.85 14.16
N ILE A 395 -20.70 14.65 14.60
CA ILE A 395 -21.66 13.64 15.08
C ILE A 395 -22.39 14.12 16.34
N THR A 396 -21.70 14.76 17.30
CA THR A 396 -22.34 15.35 18.48
C THR A 396 -23.40 16.37 18.08
N LEU A 397 -23.09 17.25 17.13
CA LEU A 397 -24.02 18.26 16.66
C LEU A 397 -25.23 17.63 15.96
N GLU A 398 -25.02 16.62 15.13
CA GLU A 398 -26.09 15.85 14.49
C GLU A 398 -26.99 15.18 15.55
N ILE A 399 -26.41 14.56 16.58
CA ILE A 399 -27.16 13.95 17.71
C ILE A 399 -28.04 15.00 18.41
N TYR A 400 -27.49 16.17 18.73
CA TYR A 400 -28.27 17.22 19.41
C TYR A 400 -29.45 17.69 18.55
N ILE A 401 -29.24 17.87 17.25
CA ILE A 401 -30.30 18.27 16.32
C ILE A 401 -31.36 17.17 16.20
N GLU A 402 -30.96 15.91 16.02
CA GLU A 402 -31.89 14.77 15.90
C GLU A 402 -32.72 14.55 17.17
N LYS A 403 -32.16 14.86 18.34
CA LYS A 403 -32.86 14.79 19.64
C LYS A 403 -33.68 16.04 19.96
N GLY A 404 -33.64 17.08 19.13
CA GLY A 404 -34.30 18.37 19.40
C GLY A 404 -33.67 19.19 20.53
N LEU A 405 -32.43 18.88 20.93
CA LEU A 405 -31.64 19.57 21.96
C LEU A 405 -31.01 20.84 21.37
N PHE A 406 -31.87 21.77 20.92
CA PHE A 406 -31.44 22.94 20.14
C PHE A 406 -30.63 23.96 20.95
N VAL A 407 -30.89 24.07 22.26
CA VAL A 407 -30.13 24.98 23.13
C VAL A 407 -28.69 24.49 23.26
N GLU A 408 -28.53 23.21 23.55
CA GLU A 408 -27.24 22.53 23.64
C GLU A 408 -26.50 22.56 22.30
N ALA A 409 -27.21 22.35 21.18
CA ALA A 409 -26.65 22.45 19.85
C ALA A 409 -26.10 23.86 19.55
N LEU A 410 -26.83 24.92 19.89
CA LEU A 410 -26.38 26.30 19.67
C LEU A 410 -25.16 26.64 20.53
N THR A 411 -25.15 26.25 21.81
CA THR A 411 -23.96 26.43 22.68
C THR A 411 -22.77 25.64 22.15
N PHE A 412 -23.00 24.42 21.65
CA PHE A 412 -21.95 23.59 21.08
C PHE A 412 -21.37 24.15 19.79
N ILE A 413 -22.20 24.77 18.94
CA ILE A 413 -21.79 25.42 17.70
C ILE A 413 -20.74 26.49 17.96
N ASP A 414 -20.89 27.31 19.00
CA ASP A 414 -19.91 28.37 19.29
C ASP A 414 -18.55 27.78 19.70
N ASN A 415 -18.55 26.73 20.53
CA ASN A 415 -17.34 25.96 20.83
C ASN A 415 -16.72 25.30 19.58
N PHE A 416 -17.56 24.84 18.64
CA PHE A 416 -17.09 24.24 17.39
C PHE A 416 -16.44 25.29 16.47
N LYS A 417 -17.04 26.49 16.34
CA LYS A 417 -16.44 27.61 15.58
C LYS A 417 -15.06 27.97 16.12
N HIS A 418 -14.93 28.12 17.44
CA HIS A 418 -13.64 28.43 18.07
C HIS A 418 -12.59 27.35 17.81
N PHE A 419 -12.98 26.08 17.82
CA PHE A 419 -12.08 24.99 17.47
C PHE A 419 -11.60 25.08 16.02
N VAL A 420 -12.51 25.21 15.05
CA VAL A 420 -12.16 25.27 13.62
C VAL A 420 -11.26 26.47 13.30
N ALA A 421 -11.52 27.62 13.92
CA ALA A 421 -10.74 28.84 13.69
C ALA A 421 -9.30 28.74 14.24
N ASN A 422 -9.12 28.07 15.39
CA ASN A 422 -7.85 28.09 16.13
C ASN A 422 -7.01 26.82 15.96
N ASP A 423 -7.52 25.78 15.30
CA ASP A 423 -6.75 24.55 15.08
C ASP A 423 -5.66 24.77 14.01
N ASN A 424 -4.42 24.41 14.36
CA ASN A 424 -3.23 24.61 13.52
C ASN A 424 -2.98 23.45 12.55
N LEU A 425 -3.67 22.31 12.71
CA LEU A 425 -3.49 21.12 11.88
C LEU A 425 -4.49 21.07 10.72
N MET A 426 -5.65 21.73 10.85
CA MET A 426 -6.64 21.81 9.78
C MET A 426 -6.13 22.64 8.58
N THR A 427 -6.35 22.13 7.37
CA THR A 427 -6.10 22.90 6.14
C THR A 427 -7.13 24.03 5.98
N GLU A 428 -6.78 25.08 5.24
CA GLU A 428 -7.71 26.18 4.95
C GLU A 428 -8.97 25.68 4.20
N THR A 429 -8.82 24.71 3.31
CA THR A 429 -9.93 24.07 2.60
C THR A 429 -10.88 23.33 3.56
N ASP A 430 -10.34 22.64 4.56
CA ASP A 430 -11.14 21.94 5.56
C ASP A 430 -11.80 22.91 6.56
N LYS A 431 -11.10 24.00 6.92
CA LYS A 431 -11.67 25.08 7.75
C LYS A 431 -12.86 25.75 7.06
N ASP A 432 -12.75 26.07 5.77
CA ASP A 432 -13.85 26.58 4.96
C ASP A 432 -15.02 25.57 4.94
N ARG A 433 -14.73 24.31 4.66
CA ARG A 433 -15.72 23.22 4.61
C ARG A 433 -16.50 23.10 5.92
N MET A 434 -15.81 23.11 7.06
CA MET A 434 -16.44 23.01 8.38
C MET A 434 -17.20 24.29 8.75
N SER A 435 -16.67 25.47 8.41
CA SER A 435 -17.33 26.74 8.68
C SER A 435 -18.68 26.84 7.96
N LYS A 436 -18.74 26.39 6.69
CA LYS A 436 -19.99 26.27 5.94
C LYS A 436 -20.96 25.30 6.61
N TYR A 437 -20.50 24.12 7.03
CA TYR A 437 -21.33 23.15 7.73
C TYR A 437 -21.90 23.70 9.04
N ILE A 438 -21.08 24.39 9.84
CA ILE A 438 -21.51 25.04 11.09
C ILE A 438 -22.54 26.15 10.81
N LYS A 439 -22.35 26.93 9.75
CA LYS A 439 -23.34 27.93 9.31
C LYS A 439 -24.68 27.27 9.00
N PHE A 440 -24.69 26.28 8.10
CA PHE A 440 -25.93 25.63 7.68
C PHE A 440 -26.65 24.87 8.80
N THR A 441 -25.92 24.25 9.74
CA THR A 441 -26.53 23.62 10.92
C THR A 441 -27.16 24.65 11.85
N ASN A 442 -26.50 25.78 12.08
CA ASN A 442 -27.06 26.88 12.87
C ASN A 442 -28.32 27.49 12.22
N ASP A 443 -28.30 27.69 10.90
CA ASP A 443 -29.44 28.23 10.17
C ASP A 443 -30.62 27.25 10.17
N LEU A 444 -30.35 25.94 10.01
CA LEU A 444 -31.35 24.89 10.15
C LEU A 444 -32.03 24.95 11.52
N ILE A 445 -31.27 25.04 12.62
CA ILE A 445 -31.83 25.14 13.99
C ILE A 445 -32.71 26.39 14.13
N LYS A 446 -32.29 27.53 13.61
CA LYS A 446 -33.09 28.78 13.63
C LYS A 446 -34.41 28.63 12.87
N ILE A 447 -34.38 28.00 11.69
CA ILE A 447 -35.60 27.79 10.88
C ILE A 447 -36.58 26.86 11.62
N VAL A 448 -36.08 25.77 12.19
CA VAL A 448 -36.89 24.82 12.97
C VAL A 448 -37.52 25.50 14.18
N THR A 449 -36.77 26.32 14.91
CA THR A 449 -37.25 27.00 16.12
C THR A 449 -38.22 28.15 15.82
N LYS A 450 -37.99 28.92 14.75
CA LYS A 450 -38.89 30.01 14.32
C LYS A 450 -40.16 29.52 13.61
N LYS A 451 -40.16 28.28 13.10
CA LYS A 451 -41.24 27.67 12.32
C LYS A 451 -41.60 28.40 11.02
N ASP A 452 -40.70 29.17 10.39
CA ASP A 452 -40.96 29.86 9.12
C ASP A 452 -40.79 28.92 7.89
N PRO A 453 -41.87 28.58 7.14
CA PRO A 453 -41.80 27.69 5.98
C PRO A 453 -41.23 28.35 4.71
N ALA A 454 -41.15 29.68 4.62
CA ALA A 454 -40.57 30.34 3.47
C ALA A 454 -39.03 30.25 3.51
N GLU A 455 -38.45 30.38 4.71
CA GLU A 455 -37.00 30.31 4.93
C GLU A 455 -36.41 28.93 4.56
N ILE A 456 -37.14 27.82 4.73
CA ILE A 456 -36.60 26.47 4.41
C ILE A 456 -36.38 26.25 2.91
N HIS A 457 -37.19 26.88 2.05
CA HIS A 457 -37.01 26.78 0.59
C HIS A 457 -35.77 27.56 0.14
N PHE A 458 -35.54 28.74 0.74
CA PHE A 458 -34.32 29.52 0.51
C PHE A 458 -33.08 28.77 1.01
N PHE A 459 -33.15 28.20 2.22
CA PHE A 459 -32.09 27.37 2.80
C PHE A 459 -31.70 26.21 1.88
N LYS A 460 -32.69 25.45 1.37
CA LYS A 460 -32.42 24.32 0.48
C LYS A 460 -31.70 24.77 -0.79
N LYS A 461 -32.18 25.87 -1.41
CA LYS A 461 -31.57 26.45 -2.61
C LYS A 461 -30.11 26.90 -2.34
N GLU A 462 -29.88 27.65 -1.26
CA GLU A 462 -28.53 28.10 -0.89
C GLU A 462 -27.59 26.93 -0.63
N LEU A 463 -28.07 25.89 0.06
CA LEU A 463 -27.31 24.68 0.33
C LEU A 463 -26.97 23.93 -0.96
N ASP A 464 -27.93 23.80 -1.89
CA ASP A 464 -27.74 23.16 -3.19
C ASP A 464 -26.70 23.89 -4.06
N GLU A 465 -26.71 25.23 -4.05
CA GLU A 465 -25.74 26.06 -4.79
C GLU A 465 -24.35 26.13 -4.10
N THR A 466 -24.26 25.80 -2.82
CA THR A 466 -23.00 25.86 -2.08
C THR A 466 -22.18 24.57 -2.26
N ASN A 467 -20.94 24.75 -2.72
CA ASN A 467 -19.94 23.69 -2.84
C ASN A 467 -19.12 23.53 -1.56
N ASN A 468 -18.56 22.33 -1.38
CA ASN A 468 -17.68 21.99 -0.26
C ASN A 468 -18.35 22.14 1.12
N VAL A 469 -19.53 21.54 1.30
CA VAL A 469 -20.24 21.49 2.59
C VAL A 469 -20.14 20.08 3.16
N TYR A 470 -19.69 19.93 4.41
CA TYR A 470 -19.69 18.63 5.07
C TYR A 470 -21.11 18.07 5.21
N ASN A 471 -21.27 16.76 4.97
CA ASN A 471 -22.54 16.03 5.07
C ASN A 471 -23.77 16.76 4.46
N LYS A 472 -23.60 17.45 3.32
CA LYS A 472 -24.66 18.18 2.60
C LYS A 472 -25.95 17.36 2.43
N ARG A 473 -25.81 16.06 2.15
CA ARG A 473 -26.94 15.12 1.99
C ARG A 473 -27.79 14.99 3.25
N TRP A 474 -27.19 14.97 4.44
CA TRP A 474 -27.94 14.92 5.69
C TRP A 474 -28.70 16.24 5.94
N LEU A 475 -28.06 17.39 5.70
CA LEU A 475 -28.71 18.70 5.80
C LEU A 475 -29.90 18.83 4.84
N LEU A 476 -29.76 18.38 3.58
CA LEU A 476 -30.85 18.34 2.61
C LEU A 476 -31.99 17.44 3.08
N LYS A 477 -31.67 16.24 3.59
CA LYS A 477 -32.68 15.33 4.14
C LYS A 477 -33.45 15.97 5.30
N LYS A 478 -32.76 16.65 6.23
CA LYS A 478 -33.42 17.37 7.33
C LYS A 478 -34.33 18.48 6.83
N ALA A 479 -33.89 19.24 5.82
CA ALA A 479 -34.73 20.26 5.20
C ALA A 479 -35.99 19.65 4.54
N GLU A 480 -35.87 18.48 3.89
CA GLU A 480 -37.00 17.77 3.29
C GLU A 480 -37.99 17.21 4.32
N GLU A 481 -37.50 16.67 5.43
CA GLU A 481 -38.33 16.22 6.56
C GLU A 481 -39.20 17.37 7.09
N LEU A 482 -38.63 18.56 7.27
CA LEU A 482 -39.36 19.76 7.73
C LEU A 482 -40.41 20.26 6.74
N ILE A 483 -40.16 20.13 5.43
CA ILE A 483 -41.14 20.45 4.39
C ILE A 483 -42.30 19.44 4.42
N THR A 484 -42.00 18.16 4.67
CA THR A 484 -42.97 17.06 4.59
C THR A 484 -43.87 16.98 5.82
N ASP A 485 -43.33 17.15 7.03
CA ASP A 485 -44.11 17.12 8.27
C ASP A 485 -45.17 18.22 8.31
N LYS A 486 -44.92 19.36 7.66
CA LYS A 486 -45.92 20.43 7.53
C LYS A 486 -47.01 20.11 6.51
N LYS A 487 -46.73 19.42 5.40
CA LYS A 487 -47.81 18.99 4.48
C LYS A 487 -48.84 18.08 5.16
N LYS A 488 -48.44 17.34 6.20
CA LYS A 488 -49.33 16.51 7.02
C LYS A 488 -50.09 17.28 8.12
N SER A 489 -49.69 18.50 8.47
CA SER A 489 -50.41 19.32 9.45
C SER A 489 -51.48 20.23 8.84
N TYR A 490 -51.52 20.34 7.50
CA TYR A 490 -52.49 21.15 6.74
C TYR A 490 -53.46 20.31 5.90
N ALA A 491 -53.37 18.97 5.99
CA ALA A 491 -54.34 18.01 5.48
C ALA A 491 -55.03 17.34 6.67
#